data_AF-A0A4R6VNM3-F1
#
_entry.id   AF-A0A4R6VNM3-F1
#
_cell.length_a   1.000
_cell.length_b   1.000
_cell.length_c   1.000
_cell.angle_alpha   90.00
_cell.angle_beta   90.00
_cell.angle_gamma   90.00
#
_symmetry.space_group_name_H-M   'P 1'
#
loop_
_entity.id
_entity.type
_entity.pdbx_description
1 polymer ?
#
loop_
_entity_poly.entity_id
_entity_poly.type
_entity_poly.pdbx_seq_one_letter_code
_entity_poly.pdbx_strand_id
1 'polypeptide(L)'
;MIRRIDASRWTWCNSTGWGETQLVDMTDNYDLAIFGSNAASRLLALSLAQNGGMKVLHISDSEQIHHLPTSPQLSAGYCTSPDFFEAAAEGAETIQRLLSPYKDVELVSARPNAIFARLPQHGQLIEFTEGAAIHANIVCERRVHSATHSEQLIFPEAVSFDEHNIRQFVGPSPIDIKGLSFLQRHEFERSHITKDGRFSGKSNTSTYKADRVLLMDHDLIEFELETQTKRIPLQSFPHQVLRFHQQKNFAYAAQQDISTGLWQYGFAEADILFSSVGSVDQLATYLFKHFPDIADRRIRQMDQKRFVTTTDGYPLFDVIGDRNVMCFCGAQHFEVALMPLLAESLSNEMNTDSPLWRSARVQNRQAGAGTLLQMAVAS
;
A
#
# COMPACT_ATOMS: atom_id res chain seq x y z
N MET A 1 -12.58 15.89 19.88
CA MET A 1 -11.73 17.10 19.79
C MET A 1 -10.51 16.71 18.96
N ILE A 2 -10.59 16.93 17.64
CA ILE A 2 -9.54 16.55 16.69
C ILE A 2 -8.42 17.58 16.83
N ARG A 3 -7.23 17.16 17.29
CA ARG A 3 -6.03 17.99 17.20
C ARG A 3 -5.68 18.06 15.73
N ARG A 4 -5.96 19.19 15.07
CA ARG A 4 -5.27 19.55 13.83
C ARG A 4 -3.78 19.51 14.15
N ILE A 5 -3.05 18.62 13.50
CA ILE A 5 -1.59 18.71 13.46
C ILE A 5 -1.29 20.05 12.79
N ASP A 6 -0.57 20.89 13.51
CA ASP A 6 -0.22 22.22 13.09
C ASP A 6 0.85 22.12 11.99
N ALA A 7 0.45 22.27 10.74
CA ALA A 7 1.34 22.37 9.58
C ALA A 7 2.25 23.62 9.63
N SER A 8 2.24 24.41 10.71
CA SER A 8 3.22 25.46 10.96
C SER A 8 4.56 24.97 11.57
N ARG A 9 4.68 23.68 11.94
CA ARG A 9 5.99 23.09 12.34
C ARG A 9 6.96 22.86 11.18
N TRP A 10 6.57 23.20 9.96
CA TRP A 10 7.45 23.31 8.80
C TRP A 10 8.21 24.64 8.85
N THR A 11 8.99 24.88 9.90
CA THR A 11 9.83 26.07 10.00
C THR A 11 11.17 25.83 9.33
N TRP A 12 11.28 26.38 8.12
CA TRP A 12 12.48 26.53 7.31
C TRP A 12 13.49 27.43 8.03
N CYS A 13 14.57 26.86 8.54
CA CYS A 13 15.62 27.65 9.22
C CYS A 13 16.75 28.01 8.26
N ASN A 14 16.83 29.30 7.91
CA ASN A 14 18.03 29.95 7.40
C ASN A 14 19.13 29.90 8.47
N SER A 15 20.34 29.53 8.06
CA SER A 15 21.53 29.37 8.89
C SER A 15 22.14 30.70 9.32
N THR A 16 22.59 30.81 10.57
CA THR A 16 23.82 31.54 10.94
C THR A 16 24.42 31.02 12.25
N GLY A 17 25.61 30.41 12.17
CA GLY A 17 26.74 30.70 13.05
C GLY A 17 26.96 29.92 14.37
N TRP A 18 28.12 29.24 14.39
CA TRP A 18 29.17 29.15 15.43
C TRP A 18 29.34 27.83 16.23
N GLY A 19 30.55 27.25 16.09
CA GLY A 19 31.15 26.27 17.00
C GLY A 19 31.72 25.01 16.32
N GLU A 20 32.79 25.13 15.54
CA GLU A 20 33.44 23.98 14.88
C GLU A 20 34.23 23.12 15.88
N THR A 21 33.61 22.06 16.37
CA THR A 21 34.31 20.78 16.49
C THR A 21 34.20 20.15 15.11
N GLN A 22 35.31 19.91 14.39
CA GLN A 22 35.30 19.21 13.10
C GLN A 22 34.93 17.73 13.33
N LEU A 23 33.64 17.49 13.56
CA LEU A 23 33.03 16.22 13.22
C LEU A 23 33.13 16.13 11.70
N VAL A 24 33.83 15.11 11.21
CA VAL A 24 33.82 14.77 9.78
C VAL A 24 32.36 14.44 9.45
N ASP A 25 31.66 15.38 8.82
CA ASP A 25 30.26 15.23 8.42
C ASP A 25 30.22 14.12 7.34
N MET A 26 29.90 12.89 7.76
CA MET A 26 29.80 11.77 6.84
C MET A 26 28.60 12.02 5.94
N THR A 27 28.88 12.19 4.65
CA THR A 27 27.84 12.35 3.64
C THR A 27 27.59 11.03 2.95
N ASP A 28 26.42 10.45 3.17
CA ASP A 28 25.97 9.23 2.53
C ASP A 28 25.08 9.56 1.33
N ASN A 29 25.41 8.98 0.18
CA ASN A 29 24.67 9.17 -1.07
C ASN A 29 23.93 7.88 -1.46
N TYR A 30 22.67 8.06 -1.85
CA TYR A 30 21.72 7.01 -2.21
C TYR A 30 21.13 7.28 -3.61
N ASP A 31 20.73 6.22 -4.31
CA ASP A 31 20.10 6.33 -5.62
C ASP A 31 18.61 6.69 -5.49
N LEU A 32 17.98 6.32 -4.37
CA LEU A 32 16.57 6.54 -4.11
C LEU A 32 16.28 6.73 -2.61
N ALA A 33 15.49 7.74 -2.28
CA ALA A 33 14.82 7.87 -0.99
C ALA A 33 13.36 7.45 -1.10
N ILE A 34 12.90 6.55 -0.24
CA ILE A 34 11.51 6.06 -0.18
C ILE A 34 10.87 6.58 1.10
N PHE A 35 9.83 7.40 0.98
CA PHE A 35 9.00 7.82 2.10
C PHE A 35 7.78 6.91 2.22
N GLY A 36 7.78 6.05 3.24
CA GLY A 36 6.70 5.09 3.43
C GLY A 36 6.75 4.41 4.80
N SER A 37 5.59 4.33 5.46
CA SER A 37 5.46 3.67 6.77
C SER A 37 4.76 2.30 6.75
N ASN A 38 4.24 1.85 5.61
CA ASN A 38 3.60 0.55 5.45
C ASN A 38 4.60 -0.59 5.18
N ALA A 39 4.10 -1.83 5.23
CA ALA A 39 4.87 -3.03 4.91
C ALA A 39 5.37 -3.04 3.45
N ALA A 40 4.56 -2.53 2.51
CA ALA A 40 4.90 -2.48 1.09
C ALA A 40 6.17 -1.66 0.82
N SER A 41 6.29 -0.45 1.38
CA SER A 41 7.46 0.40 1.20
C SER A 41 8.77 -0.22 1.72
N ARG A 42 8.69 -0.99 2.81
CA ARG A 42 9.83 -1.72 3.39
C ARG A 42 10.25 -2.89 2.50
N LEU A 43 9.29 -3.63 1.95
CA LEU A 43 9.55 -4.71 1.00
C LEU A 43 10.09 -4.19 -0.34
N LEU A 44 9.62 -3.03 -0.80
CA LEU A 44 10.19 -2.37 -1.96
C LEU A 44 11.65 -2.01 -1.74
N ALA A 45 11.96 -1.36 -0.61
CA ALA A 45 13.32 -0.98 -0.27
C ALA A 45 14.25 -2.20 -0.17
N LEU A 46 13.75 -3.27 0.45
CA LEU A 46 14.44 -4.56 0.54
C LEU A 46 14.71 -5.15 -0.86
N SER A 47 13.69 -5.21 -1.71
CA SER A 47 13.79 -5.77 -3.07
C SER A 47 14.78 -4.99 -3.93
N LEU A 48 14.74 -3.66 -3.88
CA LEU A 48 15.66 -2.78 -4.62
C LEU A 48 17.11 -2.93 -4.17
N ALA A 49 17.36 -3.05 -2.87
CA ALA A 49 18.70 -3.21 -2.34
C ALA A 49 19.29 -4.60 -2.63
N GLN A 50 18.49 -5.67 -2.51
CA GLN A 50 18.97 -7.05 -2.69
C GLN A 50 19.06 -7.46 -4.16
N ASN A 51 18.07 -7.10 -4.97
CA ASN A 51 17.95 -7.57 -6.35
C ASN A 51 18.32 -6.51 -7.39
N GLY A 52 18.07 -5.23 -7.08
CA GLY A 52 18.35 -4.11 -7.98
C GLY A 52 19.76 -3.52 -7.84
N GLY A 53 20.49 -3.86 -6.76
CA GLY A 53 21.81 -3.28 -6.46
C GLY A 53 21.78 -1.78 -6.16
N MET A 54 20.60 -1.19 -5.98
CA MET A 54 20.43 0.22 -5.69
C MET A 54 20.73 0.52 -4.22
N LYS A 55 21.36 1.67 -3.97
CA LYS A 55 21.45 2.24 -2.64
C LYS A 55 20.13 2.94 -2.30
N VAL A 56 19.42 2.43 -1.31
CA VAL A 56 18.09 2.89 -0.92
C VAL A 56 18.11 3.45 0.50
N LEU A 57 17.60 4.67 0.64
CA LEU A 57 17.28 5.26 1.92
C LEU A 57 15.78 5.14 2.17
N HIS A 58 15.37 4.25 3.08
CA HIS A 58 13.99 4.16 3.52
C HIS A 58 13.75 5.09 4.70
N ILE A 59 12.77 5.98 4.56
CA ILE A 59 12.40 6.98 5.56
C ILE A 59 10.96 6.67 6.00
N SER A 60 10.79 6.23 7.24
CA SER A 60 9.48 6.01 7.83
C SER A 60 9.10 7.10 8.83
N ASP A 61 7.81 7.31 9.00
CA ASP A 61 7.26 8.20 10.02
C ASP A 61 6.36 7.37 10.97
N SER A 62 6.81 7.21 12.21
CA SER A 62 6.08 6.44 13.22
C SER A 62 4.71 7.03 13.56
N GLU A 63 4.53 8.35 13.43
CA GLU A 63 3.21 8.98 13.64
C GLU A 63 2.26 8.63 12.49
N GLN A 64 2.78 8.58 11.26
CA GLN A 64 2.01 8.22 10.05
C GLN A 64 1.46 6.79 10.08
N ILE A 65 2.10 5.85 10.78
CA ILE A 65 1.61 4.46 10.92
C ILE A 65 0.15 4.43 11.41
N HIS A 66 -0.25 5.38 12.26
CA HIS A 66 -1.61 5.47 12.79
C HIS A 66 -2.61 6.10 11.82
N HIS A 67 -2.16 6.74 10.75
CA HIS A 67 -3.00 7.37 9.72
C HIS A 67 -3.16 6.47 8.49
N LEU A 68 -2.20 5.57 8.26
CA LEU A 68 -2.25 4.62 7.16
C LEU A 68 -3.42 3.62 7.29
N PRO A 69 -4.08 3.29 6.17
CA PRO A 69 -5.16 2.33 6.17
C PRO A 69 -4.69 0.93 6.57
N THR A 70 -5.47 0.25 7.41
CA THR A 70 -5.28 -1.18 7.64
C THR A 70 -5.91 -1.94 6.47
N SER A 71 -5.07 -2.61 5.69
CA SER A 71 -5.43 -3.31 4.46
C SER A 71 -4.92 -4.75 4.53
N PRO A 72 -5.72 -5.77 4.21
CA PRO A 72 -5.16 -7.08 3.95
C PRO A 72 -4.31 -6.96 2.69
N GLN A 73 -3.11 -7.50 2.75
CA GLN A 73 -2.21 -7.54 1.63
C GLN A 73 -2.33 -8.92 0.99
N LEU A 74 -2.84 -8.99 -0.23
CA LEU A 74 -3.38 -10.20 -0.84
C LEU A 74 -2.66 -10.51 -2.16
N SER A 75 -2.56 -11.80 -2.50
CA SER A 75 -2.14 -12.23 -3.84
C SER A 75 -3.27 -12.34 -4.86
N ALA A 76 -4.52 -12.50 -4.39
CA ALA A 76 -5.70 -12.63 -5.23
C ALA A 76 -6.96 -12.15 -4.47
N GLY A 77 -7.93 -11.58 -5.19
CA GLY A 77 -9.15 -11.02 -4.62
C GLY A 77 -10.08 -10.49 -5.71
N TYR A 78 -10.94 -9.52 -5.38
CA TYR A 78 -11.78 -8.88 -6.40
C TYR A 78 -10.92 -8.08 -7.39
N CYS A 79 -10.90 -8.52 -8.64
CA CYS A 79 -10.31 -7.79 -9.75
C CYS A 79 -11.02 -8.22 -11.04
N THR A 80 -11.19 -7.30 -11.99
CA THR A 80 -11.80 -7.61 -13.29
C THR A 80 -10.78 -7.64 -14.43
N SER A 81 -9.50 -7.37 -14.15
CA SER A 81 -8.41 -7.38 -15.12
C SER A 81 -7.57 -8.66 -14.97
N PRO A 82 -7.47 -9.49 -16.03
CA PRO A 82 -6.58 -10.64 -16.02
C PRO A 82 -5.11 -10.26 -15.82
N ASP A 83 -4.63 -9.21 -16.50
CA ASP A 83 -3.25 -8.74 -16.39
C ASP A 83 -2.89 -8.36 -14.94
N PHE A 84 -3.85 -7.79 -14.21
CA PHE A 84 -3.65 -7.43 -12.81
C PHE A 84 -3.60 -8.67 -11.90
N PHE A 85 -4.42 -9.68 -12.16
CA PHE A 85 -4.35 -10.96 -11.44
C PHE A 85 -3.00 -11.64 -11.63
N GLU A 86 -2.53 -11.71 -12.87
CA GLU A 86 -1.22 -12.30 -13.20
C GLU A 86 -0.09 -11.56 -12.47
N ALA A 87 -0.09 -10.23 -12.57
CA ALA A 87 0.86 -9.36 -11.89
C ALA A 87 0.87 -9.53 -10.36
N ALA A 88 -0.31 -9.57 -9.74
CA ALA A 88 -0.44 -9.75 -8.29
C ALA A 88 0.01 -11.16 -7.86
N ALA A 89 -0.29 -12.20 -8.64
CA ALA A 89 0.11 -13.56 -8.32
C ALA A 89 1.63 -13.76 -8.45
N GLU A 90 2.23 -13.37 -9.58
CA GLU A 90 3.68 -13.46 -9.81
C GLU A 90 4.47 -12.63 -8.77
N GLY A 91 3.98 -11.42 -8.50
CA GLY A 91 4.56 -10.55 -7.51
C GLY A 91 4.46 -11.13 -6.09
N ALA A 92 3.32 -11.73 -5.73
CA ALA A 92 3.18 -12.42 -4.45
C ALA A 92 4.14 -13.62 -4.31
N GLU A 93 4.35 -14.43 -5.35
CA GLU A 93 5.36 -15.49 -5.33
C GLU A 93 6.77 -14.94 -5.14
N THR A 94 7.08 -13.80 -5.77
CA THR A 94 8.37 -13.13 -5.62
C THR A 94 8.59 -12.61 -4.20
N ILE A 95 7.56 -12.00 -3.59
CA ILE A 95 7.63 -11.57 -2.19
C ILE A 95 7.74 -12.76 -1.25
N GLN A 96 7.02 -13.86 -1.50
CA GLN A 96 7.16 -15.08 -0.69
C GLN A 96 8.60 -15.62 -0.73
N ARG A 97 9.24 -15.63 -1.91
CA ARG A 97 10.66 -16.00 -2.04
C ARG A 97 11.57 -15.03 -1.28
N LEU A 98 11.33 -13.73 -1.40
CA LEU A 98 12.05 -12.67 -0.67
C LEU A 98 11.96 -12.84 0.85
N LEU A 99 10.79 -13.26 1.33
CA LEU A 99 10.52 -13.45 2.75
C LEU A 99 10.91 -14.84 3.28
N SER A 100 11.18 -15.81 2.40
CA SER A 100 11.51 -17.18 2.77
C SER A 100 12.73 -17.37 3.69
N PRO A 101 13.72 -16.46 3.78
CA PRO A 101 14.77 -16.55 4.80
C PRO A 101 14.27 -16.28 6.23
N TYR A 102 13.10 -15.66 6.41
CA TYR A 102 12.55 -15.25 7.71
C TYR A 102 11.48 -16.20 8.26
N LYS A 103 11.58 -17.50 7.94
CA LYS A 103 10.57 -18.55 8.21
C LYS A 103 10.17 -18.72 9.68
N ASP A 104 10.98 -18.26 10.62
CA ASP A 104 10.66 -18.33 12.06
C ASP A 104 9.56 -17.34 12.48
N VAL A 105 9.08 -16.53 11.54
CA VAL A 105 8.02 -15.54 11.73
C VAL A 105 6.92 -15.81 10.71
N GLU A 106 5.67 -15.78 11.16
CA GLU A 106 4.50 -15.85 10.28
C GLU A 106 4.33 -14.51 9.53
N LEU A 107 5.10 -14.32 8.46
CA LEU A 107 5.01 -13.15 7.57
C LEU A 107 4.01 -13.35 6.42
N VAL A 108 3.78 -14.61 6.05
CA VAL A 108 2.91 -15.04 4.96
C VAL A 108 1.96 -16.09 5.51
N SER A 109 0.67 -15.93 5.24
CA SER A 109 -0.36 -16.88 5.65
C SER A 109 -1.13 -17.36 4.42
N ALA A 110 -1.09 -18.67 4.17
CA ALA A 110 -1.87 -19.35 3.14
C ALA A 110 -3.29 -19.60 3.66
N ARG A 111 -4.10 -18.53 3.68
CA ARG A 111 -5.51 -18.58 4.05
C ARG A 111 -6.34 -18.07 2.88
N PRO A 112 -7.47 -18.73 2.56
CA PRO A 112 -8.24 -18.40 1.37
C PRO A 112 -8.79 -16.97 1.46
N ASN A 113 -8.90 -16.32 0.30
CA ASN A 113 -9.65 -15.08 0.15
C ASN A 113 -11.00 -15.36 -0.49
N ALA A 114 -11.97 -14.50 -0.23
CA ALA A 114 -13.30 -14.65 -0.79
C ALA A 114 -13.93 -13.34 -1.24
N ILE A 115 -14.79 -13.42 -2.23
CA ILE A 115 -15.65 -12.32 -2.65
C ILE A 115 -17.07 -12.85 -2.80
N PHE A 116 -18.08 -12.06 -2.45
CA PHE A 116 -19.48 -12.44 -2.65
C PHE A 116 -20.31 -11.23 -3.06
N ALA A 117 -21.38 -11.48 -3.80
CA ALA A 117 -22.32 -10.46 -4.23
C ALA A 117 -23.65 -10.65 -3.51
N ARG A 118 -23.89 -9.87 -2.46
CA ARG A 118 -25.15 -9.96 -1.71
C ARG A 118 -26.37 -9.60 -2.54
N LEU A 119 -26.25 -8.60 -3.41
CA LEU A 119 -27.36 -8.16 -4.26
C LEU A 119 -27.37 -8.99 -5.55
N PRO A 120 -28.50 -9.63 -5.92
CA PRO A 120 -28.56 -10.49 -7.12
C PRO A 120 -28.11 -9.78 -8.41
N GLN A 121 -28.41 -8.48 -8.53
CA GLN A 121 -28.00 -7.65 -9.68
C GLN A 121 -26.47 -7.52 -9.84
N HIS A 122 -25.69 -7.81 -8.80
CA HIS A 122 -24.24 -7.78 -8.84
C HIS A 122 -23.60 -9.16 -9.08
N GLY A 123 -24.41 -10.21 -9.33
CA GLY A 123 -23.90 -11.55 -9.67
C GLY A 123 -22.98 -11.56 -10.89
N GLN A 124 -23.25 -10.71 -11.89
CA GLN A 124 -22.39 -10.55 -13.07
C GLN A 124 -20.96 -10.12 -12.70
N LEU A 125 -20.74 -9.39 -11.61
CA LEU A 125 -19.39 -9.01 -11.16
C LEU A 125 -18.59 -10.22 -10.67
N ILE A 126 -19.27 -11.22 -10.08
CA ILE A 126 -18.65 -12.51 -9.73
C ILE A 126 -18.25 -13.25 -11.01
N GLU A 127 -19.11 -13.30 -12.01
CA GLU A 127 -18.82 -13.93 -13.32
C GLU A 127 -17.63 -13.27 -14.02
N PHE A 128 -17.57 -11.94 -14.06
CA PHE A 128 -16.44 -11.20 -14.63
C PHE A 128 -15.14 -11.50 -13.89
N THR A 129 -15.18 -11.53 -12.55
CA THR A 129 -14.00 -11.83 -11.74
C THR A 129 -13.52 -13.26 -11.94
N GLU A 130 -14.43 -14.24 -11.98
CA GLU A 130 -14.12 -15.64 -12.27
C GLU A 130 -13.48 -15.79 -13.66
N GLY A 131 -14.06 -15.15 -14.68
CA GLY A 131 -13.50 -15.16 -16.04
C GLY A 131 -12.09 -14.56 -16.10
N ALA A 132 -11.84 -13.46 -15.39
CA ALA A 132 -10.53 -12.84 -15.32
C ALA A 132 -9.49 -13.72 -14.58
N ALA A 133 -9.90 -14.35 -13.46
CA ALA A 133 -9.06 -15.28 -12.72
C ALA A 133 -8.69 -16.50 -13.57
N ILE A 134 -9.65 -17.11 -14.27
CA ILE A 134 -9.39 -18.25 -15.18
C ILE A 134 -8.42 -17.85 -16.28
N HIS A 135 -8.58 -16.67 -16.88
CA HIS A 135 -7.67 -16.19 -17.92
C HIS A 135 -6.23 -16.00 -17.41
N ALA A 136 -6.08 -15.55 -16.16
CA ALA A 136 -4.80 -15.39 -15.49
C ALA A 136 -4.27 -16.69 -14.84
N ASN A 137 -4.89 -17.85 -15.12
CA ASN A 137 -4.56 -19.15 -14.52
C ASN A 137 -4.60 -19.17 -12.97
N ILE A 138 -5.48 -18.34 -12.38
CA ILE A 138 -5.68 -18.30 -10.92
C ILE A 138 -6.79 -19.27 -10.54
N VAL A 139 -6.48 -20.17 -9.60
CA VAL A 139 -7.46 -21.13 -9.08
C VAL A 139 -8.52 -20.39 -8.26
N CYS A 140 -9.78 -20.59 -8.65
CA CYS A 140 -10.93 -20.08 -7.92
C CYS A 140 -12.09 -21.09 -7.91
N GLU A 141 -12.91 -21.03 -6.87
CA GLU A 141 -14.04 -21.92 -6.66
C GLU A 141 -15.32 -21.13 -6.44
N ARG A 142 -16.35 -21.44 -7.23
CA ARG A 142 -17.68 -20.87 -7.04
C ARG A 142 -18.46 -21.64 -5.98
N ARG A 143 -18.98 -20.93 -4.98
CA ARG A 143 -19.76 -21.50 -3.88
C ARG A 143 -20.95 -20.62 -3.54
N VAL A 144 -21.80 -21.10 -2.63
CA VAL A 144 -22.89 -20.31 -2.04
C VAL A 144 -22.41 -19.76 -0.70
N HIS A 145 -22.51 -18.45 -0.52
CA HIS A 145 -22.21 -17.77 0.73
C HIS A 145 -23.21 -18.20 1.81
N SER A 146 -22.70 -18.76 2.91
CA SER A 146 -23.54 -19.43 3.91
C SER A 146 -24.54 -18.52 4.62
N ALA A 147 -24.18 -17.25 4.87
CA ALA A 147 -25.02 -16.33 5.63
C ALA A 147 -26.06 -15.60 4.76
N THR A 148 -25.75 -15.35 3.48
CA THR A 148 -26.61 -14.57 2.58
C THR A 148 -27.28 -15.42 1.52
N HIS A 149 -26.91 -16.69 1.40
CA HIS A 149 -27.31 -17.59 0.31
C HIS A 149 -27.04 -17.00 -1.09
N SER A 150 -26.06 -16.11 -1.20
CA SER A 150 -25.67 -15.48 -2.46
C SER A 150 -24.48 -16.18 -3.11
N GLU A 151 -24.18 -15.85 -4.35
CA GLU A 151 -22.98 -16.36 -5.02
C GLU A 151 -21.71 -15.82 -4.37
N GLN A 152 -20.69 -16.68 -4.31
CA GLN A 152 -19.38 -16.41 -3.76
C GLN A 152 -18.31 -17.03 -4.65
N LEU A 153 -17.18 -16.34 -4.79
CA LEU A 153 -15.95 -16.89 -5.34
C LEU A 153 -14.91 -16.98 -4.22
N ILE A 154 -14.22 -18.11 -4.15
CA ILE A 154 -13.17 -18.39 -3.17
C ILE A 154 -11.85 -18.61 -3.93
N PHE A 155 -10.77 -18.01 -3.45
CA PHE A 155 -9.42 -18.19 -3.94
C PHE A 155 -8.65 -19.05 -2.93
N PRO A 156 -8.65 -20.38 -3.07
CA PRO A 156 -8.11 -21.29 -2.06
C PRO A 156 -6.59 -21.18 -1.90
N GLU A 157 -5.88 -20.83 -2.97
CA GLU A 157 -4.42 -20.73 -3.02
C GLU A 157 -3.93 -19.30 -2.77
N ALA A 158 -4.84 -18.36 -2.49
CA ALA A 158 -4.45 -17.01 -2.19
C ALA A 158 -3.60 -16.96 -0.91
N VAL A 159 -2.58 -16.11 -0.94
CA VAL A 159 -1.77 -15.79 0.23
C VAL A 159 -2.10 -14.41 0.73
N SER A 160 -1.90 -14.22 2.03
CA SER A 160 -1.99 -12.94 2.71
C SER A 160 -0.68 -12.61 3.40
N PHE A 161 -0.31 -11.33 3.40
CA PHE A 161 0.91 -10.82 4.01
C PHE A 161 0.58 -10.09 5.30
N ASP A 162 1.24 -10.45 6.40
CA ASP A 162 1.02 -9.82 7.70
C ASP A 162 1.80 -8.49 7.77
N GLU A 163 1.11 -7.38 7.55
CA GLU A 163 1.74 -6.05 7.58
C GLU A 163 2.39 -5.72 8.93
N HIS A 164 1.85 -6.21 10.04
CA HIS A 164 2.41 -5.94 11.37
C HIS A 164 3.75 -6.64 11.52
N ASN A 165 3.80 -7.94 11.26
CA ASN A 165 5.02 -8.71 11.35
C ASN A 165 6.05 -8.23 10.30
N ILE A 166 5.64 -7.96 9.06
CA ILE A 166 6.56 -7.43 8.05
C ILE A 166 7.20 -6.11 8.51
N ARG A 167 6.44 -5.18 9.10
CA ARG A 167 7.02 -3.93 9.63
C ARG A 167 7.97 -4.15 10.82
N GLN A 168 7.75 -5.17 11.63
CA GLN A 168 8.63 -5.47 12.75
C GLN A 168 9.94 -6.13 12.30
N PHE A 169 9.85 -7.05 11.34
CA PHE A 169 10.98 -7.89 10.94
C PHE A 169 11.76 -7.35 9.73
N VAL A 170 11.09 -6.63 8.81
CA VAL A 170 11.71 -5.92 7.69
C VAL A 170 11.80 -4.44 8.04
N GLY A 171 12.88 -4.04 8.71
CA GLY A 171 13.02 -2.69 9.27
C GLY A 171 14.40 -2.45 9.87
N PRO A 172 14.59 -1.46 10.78
CA PRO A 172 15.86 -1.16 11.45
C PRO A 172 16.38 -2.27 12.39
N SER A 173 15.78 -3.47 12.33
CA SER A 173 16.29 -4.72 12.89
C SER A 173 17.63 -5.11 12.18
N PRO A 174 18.49 -5.98 12.75
CA PRO A 174 19.92 -6.06 12.43
C PRO A 174 20.27 -6.74 11.09
N ILE A 175 19.35 -6.73 10.12
CA ILE A 175 19.64 -7.24 8.79
C ILE A 175 20.49 -6.16 8.10
N ASP A 176 21.82 -6.31 8.23
CA ASP A 176 22.80 -5.45 7.56
C ASP A 176 22.78 -5.74 6.05
N ILE A 177 21.83 -5.14 5.36
CA ILE A 177 21.72 -5.21 3.91
C ILE A 177 22.53 -4.06 3.35
N LYS A 178 23.67 -4.41 2.76
CA LYS A 178 24.54 -3.44 2.09
C LYS A 178 23.72 -2.59 1.10
N GLY A 179 23.80 -1.27 1.28
CA GLY A 179 23.11 -0.31 0.41
C GLY A 179 21.69 0.04 0.86
N LEU A 180 21.15 -0.59 1.90
CA LEU A 180 19.86 -0.22 2.48
C LEU A 180 20.07 0.48 3.83
N SER A 181 19.40 1.60 4.05
CA SER A 181 19.38 2.26 5.35
C SER A 181 17.96 2.65 5.72
N PHE A 182 17.60 2.42 6.98
CA PHE A 182 16.30 2.77 7.55
C PHE A 182 16.48 3.91 8.53
N LEU A 183 15.79 5.03 8.30
CA LEU A 183 15.75 6.16 9.22
C LEU A 183 14.31 6.52 9.55
N GLN A 184 14.08 6.97 10.77
CA GLN A 184 12.84 7.64 11.14
C GLN A 184 12.91 9.11 10.73
N ARG A 185 11.79 9.66 10.26
CA ARG A 185 11.69 11.05 9.84
C ARG A 185 12.09 12.03 10.94
N HIS A 186 11.81 11.72 12.20
CA HIS A 186 12.14 12.57 13.34
C HIS A 186 13.65 12.60 13.68
N GLU A 187 14.46 11.72 13.07
CA GLU A 187 15.92 11.73 13.22
C GLU A 187 16.60 12.83 12.40
N PHE A 188 15.89 13.44 11.44
CA PHE A 188 16.38 14.57 10.68
C PHE A 188 16.11 15.88 11.42
N GLU A 189 17.17 16.61 11.77
CA GLU A 189 17.06 18.00 12.23
C GLU A 189 16.49 18.90 11.13
N ARG A 190 16.86 18.61 9.88
CA ARG A 190 16.41 19.29 8.67
C ARG A 190 16.32 18.29 7.53
N SER A 191 15.25 18.38 6.75
CA SER A 191 15.13 17.64 5.49
C SER A 191 14.44 18.49 4.44
N HIS A 192 14.80 18.28 3.18
CA HIS A 192 14.16 18.94 2.05
C HIS A 192 14.19 18.05 0.81
N ILE A 193 13.13 18.18 0.02
CA ILE A 193 13.06 17.66 -1.34
C ILE A 193 13.19 18.85 -2.28
N THR A 194 14.17 18.81 -3.17
CA THR A 194 14.45 19.86 -4.15
C THR A 194 13.41 19.87 -5.28
N LYS A 195 13.42 20.91 -6.12
CA LYS A 195 12.47 21.04 -7.25
C LYS A 195 12.66 20.00 -8.35
N ASP A 196 13.82 19.37 -8.40
CA ASP A 196 14.17 18.31 -9.35
C ASP A 196 14.04 16.91 -8.72
N GLY A 197 13.36 16.79 -7.58
CA GLY A 197 12.99 15.50 -7.01
C GLY A 197 14.10 14.80 -6.23
N ARG A 198 15.19 15.51 -5.91
CA ARG A 198 16.28 15.00 -5.05
C ARG A 198 16.00 15.24 -3.58
N PHE A 199 16.52 14.38 -2.73
CA PHE A 199 16.40 14.49 -1.29
C PHE A 199 17.72 14.94 -0.66
N SER A 200 17.64 15.80 0.37
CA SER A 200 18.74 16.01 1.30
C SER A 200 18.22 16.19 2.73
N GLY A 201 18.73 15.35 3.64
CA GLY A 201 18.42 15.36 5.06
C GLY A 201 19.69 15.41 5.90
N LYS A 202 19.62 16.08 7.05
CA LYS A 202 20.70 16.14 8.03
C LYS A 202 20.22 15.60 9.37
N SER A 203 20.92 14.62 9.92
CA SER A 203 20.80 14.20 11.32
C SER A 203 21.90 14.83 12.17
N ASN A 204 21.92 14.54 13.47
CA ASN A 204 22.96 15.02 14.39
C ASN A 204 24.38 14.58 13.98
N THR A 205 24.51 13.47 13.25
CA THR A 205 25.80 12.81 12.99
C THR A 205 26.18 12.73 11.52
N SER A 206 25.21 12.85 10.61
CA SER A 206 25.42 12.55 9.19
C SER A 206 24.52 13.40 8.29
N THR A 207 24.97 13.57 7.05
CA THR A 207 24.16 14.13 5.97
C THR A 207 23.80 13.04 4.97
N TYR A 208 22.53 12.98 4.59
CA TYR A 208 21.98 11.99 3.68
C TYR A 208 21.51 12.69 2.41
N LYS A 209 21.85 12.15 1.24
CA LYS A 209 21.40 12.65 -0.07
C LYS A 209 20.87 11.52 -0.92
N ALA A 210 19.79 11.77 -1.67
CA ALA A 210 19.32 10.82 -2.67
C ALA A 210 18.98 11.50 -3.99
N ASP A 211 19.30 10.82 -5.11
CA ASP A 211 19.11 11.36 -6.47
C ASP A 211 17.64 11.37 -6.92
N ARG A 212 16.80 10.53 -6.30
CA ARG A 212 15.37 10.45 -6.58
C ARG A 212 14.56 10.26 -5.30
N VAL A 213 13.31 10.66 -5.33
CA VAL A 213 12.34 10.45 -4.25
C VAL A 213 11.13 9.68 -4.75
N LEU A 214 10.74 8.67 -3.99
CA LEU A 214 9.48 7.95 -4.12
C LEU A 214 8.62 8.18 -2.86
N LEU A 215 7.39 8.64 -3.06
CA LEU A 215 6.38 8.78 -2.01
C LEU A 215 5.41 7.60 -2.06
N MET A 216 5.24 6.94 -0.92
CA MET A 216 4.23 5.89 -0.68
C MET A 216 3.35 6.21 0.53
N ASP A 217 3.66 7.28 1.28
CA ASP A 217 2.79 7.79 2.34
C ASP A 217 1.68 8.68 1.75
N HIS A 218 0.42 8.30 1.98
CA HIS A 218 -0.75 8.98 1.43
C HIS A 218 -0.82 10.47 1.80
N ASP A 219 -0.47 10.84 3.03
CA ASP A 219 -0.48 12.24 3.48
C ASP A 219 0.56 13.10 2.75
N LEU A 220 1.75 12.53 2.46
CA LEU A 220 2.79 13.22 1.69
C LEU A 220 2.38 13.35 0.22
N ILE A 221 1.77 12.31 -0.34
CA ILE A 221 1.21 12.34 -1.69
C ILE A 221 0.14 13.43 -1.80
N GLU A 222 -0.81 13.48 -0.86
CA GLU A 222 -1.86 14.52 -0.82
C GLU A 222 -1.25 15.93 -0.74
N PHE A 223 -0.25 16.13 0.12
CA PHE A 223 0.45 17.41 0.23
C PHE A 223 1.12 17.83 -1.09
N GLU A 224 1.78 16.92 -1.82
CA GLU A 224 2.36 17.26 -3.12
C GLU A 224 1.29 17.60 -4.16
N LEU A 225 0.17 16.87 -4.15
CA LEU A 225 -0.95 17.12 -5.07
C LEU A 225 -1.60 18.49 -4.84
N GLU A 226 -1.69 18.96 -3.59
CA GLU A 226 -2.19 20.30 -3.27
C GLU A 226 -1.34 21.42 -3.88
N THR A 227 -0.05 21.16 -4.08
CA THR A 227 0.88 22.14 -4.70
C THR A 227 0.86 22.12 -6.23
N GLN A 228 0.20 21.14 -6.84
CA GLN A 228 0.32 20.87 -8.27
C GLN A 228 -0.70 21.67 -9.12
N THR A 229 -0.23 22.18 -10.27
CA THR A 229 -1.10 22.84 -11.26
C THR A 229 -1.80 21.86 -12.21
N LYS A 230 -1.20 20.71 -12.49
CA LYS A 230 -1.76 19.62 -13.32
C LYS A 230 -2.65 18.72 -12.45
N ARG A 231 -3.88 18.47 -12.90
CA ARG A 231 -4.81 17.57 -12.23
C ARG A 231 -4.42 16.11 -12.49
N ILE A 232 -3.98 15.42 -11.45
CA ILE A 232 -3.83 13.96 -11.42
C ILE A 232 -5.15 13.37 -10.93
N PRO A 233 -5.66 12.27 -11.53
CA PRO A 233 -6.97 11.70 -11.20
C PRO A 233 -6.94 10.86 -9.92
N LEU A 234 -6.36 11.41 -8.85
CA LEU A 234 -6.37 10.85 -7.52
C LEU A 234 -7.49 11.45 -6.68
N GLN A 235 -8.11 10.61 -5.85
CA GLN A 235 -9.16 10.97 -4.93
C GLN A 235 -8.88 10.36 -3.56
N SER A 236 -9.09 11.17 -2.52
CA SER A 236 -8.98 10.76 -1.12
C SER A 236 -10.36 10.44 -0.58
N PHE A 237 -10.51 9.27 0.03
CA PHE A 237 -11.77 8.85 0.64
C PHE A 237 -11.56 8.35 2.06
N PRO A 238 -12.42 8.75 3.01
CA PRO A 238 -12.41 8.19 4.34
C PRO A 238 -12.93 6.75 4.32
N HIS A 239 -12.15 5.86 4.92
CA HIS A 239 -12.56 4.49 5.24
C HIS A 239 -12.72 4.35 6.75
N GLN A 240 -13.81 3.74 7.15
CA GLN A 240 -14.07 3.40 8.54
C GLN A 240 -13.60 2.00 8.82
N VAL A 241 -13.13 1.80 10.04
CA VAL A 241 -12.59 0.55 10.53
C VAL A 241 -13.24 0.24 11.87
N LEU A 242 -13.84 -0.93 11.99
CA LEU A 242 -14.33 -1.47 13.26
C LEU A 242 -13.72 -2.85 13.51
N ARG A 243 -13.05 -3.00 14.64
CA ARG A 243 -12.44 -4.27 15.07
C ARG A 243 -13.23 -4.88 16.21
N PHE A 244 -13.51 -6.17 16.10
CA PHE A 244 -14.25 -6.94 17.09
C PHE A 244 -13.46 -8.17 17.51
N HIS A 245 -13.63 -8.58 18.76
CA HIS A 245 -13.20 -9.91 19.19
C HIS A 245 -14.20 -10.97 18.73
N GLN A 246 -13.72 -12.12 18.29
CA GLN A 246 -14.52 -13.27 17.87
C GLN A 246 -14.23 -14.48 18.76
N GLN A 247 -15.25 -15.31 19.00
CA GLN A 247 -15.06 -16.59 19.70
C GLN A 247 -14.54 -17.71 18.78
N LYS A 248 -14.70 -17.55 17.46
CA LYS A 248 -14.28 -18.51 16.45
C LYS A 248 -13.39 -17.81 15.44
N ASN A 249 -12.40 -18.54 14.94
CA ASN A 249 -11.54 -18.04 13.88
C ASN A 249 -12.34 -17.79 12.61
N PHE A 250 -12.09 -16.64 11.98
CA PHE A 250 -12.62 -16.36 10.65
C PHE A 250 -11.96 -17.28 9.63
N ALA A 251 -12.78 -17.90 8.76
CA ALA A 251 -12.32 -18.96 7.85
C ALA A 251 -11.43 -18.45 6.70
N TYR A 252 -11.45 -17.14 6.44
CA TYR A 252 -10.75 -16.49 5.34
C TYR A 252 -9.67 -15.55 5.89
N ALA A 253 -8.64 -15.25 5.10
CA ALA A 253 -7.78 -14.11 5.38
C ALA A 253 -8.56 -12.80 5.19
N ALA A 254 -9.21 -12.68 4.05
CA ALA A 254 -10.11 -11.57 3.73
C ALA A 254 -11.37 -12.04 2.99
N GLN A 255 -12.47 -11.33 3.21
CA GLN A 255 -13.70 -11.48 2.44
C GLN A 255 -14.28 -10.12 2.06
N GLN A 256 -14.68 -9.93 0.80
CA GLN A 256 -15.34 -8.71 0.33
C GLN A 256 -16.80 -8.95 -0.07
N ASP A 257 -17.70 -8.08 0.38
CA ASP A 257 -19.03 -7.90 -0.20
C ASP A 257 -18.93 -6.87 -1.33
N ILE A 258 -18.82 -7.34 -2.57
CA ILE A 258 -18.64 -6.45 -3.73
C ILE A 258 -19.88 -5.59 -3.99
N SER A 259 -21.02 -5.93 -3.38
CA SER A 259 -22.24 -5.12 -3.50
C SER A 259 -22.20 -3.82 -2.72
N THR A 260 -21.38 -3.77 -1.67
CA THR A 260 -21.33 -2.62 -0.76
C THR A 260 -19.91 -2.08 -0.58
N GLY A 261 -18.90 -2.79 -1.07
CA GLY A 261 -17.49 -2.48 -0.82
C GLY A 261 -17.06 -2.81 0.61
N LEU A 262 -17.89 -3.52 1.39
CA LEU A 262 -17.54 -3.94 2.74
C LEU A 262 -16.48 -5.04 2.69
N TRP A 263 -15.41 -4.83 3.44
CA TRP A 263 -14.38 -5.82 3.67
C TRP A 263 -14.42 -6.38 5.08
N GLN A 264 -14.02 -7.65 5.20
CA GLN A 264 -13.89 -8.41 6.44
C GLN A 264 -12.51 -9.06 6.48
N TYR A 265 -11.73 -8.83 7.54
CA TYR A 265 -10.36 -9.35 7.66
C TYR A 265 -10.20 -10.18 8.93
N GLY A 266 -9.74 -11.42 8.78
CA GLY A 266 -9.47 -12.31 9.91
C GLY A 266 -8.02 -12.20 10.37
N PHE A 267 -7.79 -11.90 11.65
CA PHE A 267 -6.47 -11.91 12.28
C PHE A 267 -6.25 -13.20 13.08
N ALA A 268 -4.98 -13.55 13.32
CA ALA A 268 -4.60 -14.76 14.06
C ALA A 268 -5.09 -14.77 15.52
N GLU A 269 -5.31 -13.61 16.14
CA GLU A 269 -5.73 -13.46 17.55
C GLU A 269 -7.26 -13.57 17.80
N ALA A 270 -7.99 -14.28 16.94
CA ALA A 270 -9.45 -14.35 16.96
C ALA A 270 -10.13 -12.97 16.90
N ASP A 271 -9.49 -11.99 16.26
CA ASP A 271 -10.10 -10.69 15.98
C ASP A 271 -10.53 -10.62 14.51
N ILE A 272 -11.62 -9.91 14.25
CA ILE A 272 -12.06 -9.53 12.91
C ILE A 272 -12.07 -8.02 12.78
N LEU A 273 -11.74 -7.55 11.59
CA LEU A 273 -11.86 -6.15 11.23
C LEU A 273 -12.84 -6.00 10.08
N PHE A 274 -13.71 -5.00 10.18
CA PHE A 274 -14.60 -4.59 9.11
C PHE A 274 -14.17 -3.23 8.60
N SER A 275 -14.09 -3.08 7.28
CA SER A 275 -13.78 -1.79 6.66
C SER A 275 -14.70 -1.47 5.49
N SER A 276 -15.14 -0.21 5.42
CA SER A 276 -15.97 0.31 4.33
C SER A 276 -15.78 1.81 4.18
N VAL A 277 -16.06 2.34 2.99
CA VAL A 277 -16.27 3.78 2.77
C VAL A 277 -17.50 4.24 3.56
N GLY A 278 -17.49 5.48 4.03
CA GLY A 278 -18.66 6.14 4.65
C GLY A 278 -18.42 6.63 6.08
N SER A 279 -19.49 6.75 6.85
CA SER A 279 -19.43 7.09 8.28
C SER A 279 -19.43 5.85 9.18
N VAL A 280 -18.92 5.99 10.40
CA VAL A 280 -18.95 4.90 11.40
C VAL A 280 -20.37 4.41 11.63
N ASP A 281 -21.34 5.32 11.73
CA ASP A 281 -22.74 4.96 11.98
C ASP A 281 -23.33 4.15 10.83
N GLN A 282 -22.96 4.46 9.58
CA GLN A 282 -23.37 3.68 8.42
C GLN A 282 -22.78 2.26 8.46
N LEU A 283 -21.49 2.15 8.76
CA LEU A 283 -20.83 0.86 8.91
C LEU A 283 -21.45 0.06 10.06
N ALA A 284 -21.58 0.64 11.26
CA ALA A 284 -22.16 -0.02 12.43
C ALA A 284 -23.60 -0.47 12.18
N THR A 285 -24.44 0.41 11.63
CA THR A 285 -25.83 0.09 11.26
C THR A 285 -25.88 -1.07 10.27
N TYR A 286 -25.01 -1.07 9.26
CA TYR A 286 -24.91 -2.17 8.31
C TYR A 286 -24.50 -3.47 9.00
N LEU A 287 -23.47 -3.44 9.84
CA LEU A 287 -22.98 -4.62 10.55
C LEU A 287 -24.05 -5.21 11.47
N PHE A 288 -24.72 -4.40 12.30
CA PHE A 288 -25.74 -4.91 13.21
C PHE A 288 -26.98 -5.46 12.50
N LYS A 289 -27.33 -4.89 11.34
CA LYS A 289 -28.45 -5.40 10.53
C LYS A 289 -28.14 -6.75 9.89
N HIS A 290 -26.90 -6.98 9.51
CA HIS A 290 -26.55 -8.06 8.58
C HIS A 290 -25.63 -9.14 9.15
N PHE A 291 -25.03 -8.88 10.30
CA PHE A 291 -24.19 -9.80 11.03
C PHE A 291 -24.67 -9.79 12.48
N PRO A 292 -25.84 -10.40 12.78
CA PRO A 292 -26.45 -10.34 14.10
C PRO A 292 -25.51 -10.83 15.19
N ASP A 293 -24.67 -11.81 14.89
CA ASP A 293 -23.63 -12.31 15.80
C ASP A 293 -22.60 -11.26 16.23
N ILE A 294 -22.49 -10.12 15.53
CA ILE A 294 -21.61 -8.99 15.87
C ILE A 294 -22.26 -8.04 16.87
N ALA A 295 -23.59 -7.96 16.92
CA ALA A 295 -24.29 -7.04 17.82
C ALA A 295 -23.96 -7.30 19.29
N ASP A 296 -23.74 -8.56 19.65
CA ASP A 296 -23.37 -8.99 21.00
C ASP A 296 -21.85 -8.91 21.27
N ARG A 297 -21.04 -8.49 20.29
CA ARG A 297 -19.57 -8.45 20.41
C ARG A 297 -19.10 -7.09 20.87
N ARG A 298 -18.09 -7.11 21.73
CA ARG A 298 -17.40 -5.90 22.18
C ARG A 298 -16.53 -5.33 21.05
N ILE A 299 -16.77 -4.08 20.69
CA ILE A 299 -15.87 -3.28 19.83
C ILE A 299 -14.55 -3.11 20.57
N ARG A 300 -13.43 -3.53 19.95
CA ARG A 300 -12.07 -3.34 20.49
C ARG A 300 -11.45 -2.04 20.01
N GLN A 301 -11.71 -1.68 18.75
CA GLN A 301 -11.12 -0.53 18.10
C GLN A 301 -12.08 0.05 17.07
N MET A 302 -12.07 1.37 16.97
CA MET A 302 -12.75 2.15 15.96
C MET A 302 -11.76 3.18 15.42
N ASP A 303 -11.55 3.15 14.11
CA ASP A 303 -10.61 4.04 13.43
C ASP A 303 -11.25 4.61 12.16
N GLN A 304 -10.73 5.76 11.75
CA GLN A 304 -10.96 6.34 10.45
C GLN A 304 -9.62 6.52 9.74
N LYS A 305 -9.47 5.92 8.58
CA LYS A 305 -8.26 5.99 7.75
C LYS A 305 -8.58 6.65 6.42
N ARG A 306 -7.55 7.08 5.70
CA ARG A 306 -7.71 7.65 4.36
C ARG A 306 -7.01 6.77 3.33
N PHE A 307 -7.74 6.46 2.27
CA PHE A 307 -7.17 5.86 1.08
C PHE A 307 -7.06 6.92 0.00
N VAL A 308 -5.90 6.96 -0.66
CA VAL A 308 -5.69 7.70 -1.90
C VAL A 308 -5.72 6.69 -3.03
N THR A 309 -6.67 6.86 -3.94
CA THR A 309 -6.91 5.93 -5.05
C THR A 309 -7.21 6.70 -6.31
N THR A 310 -7.01 6.07 -7.47
CA THR A 310 -7.41 6.63 -8.76
C THR A 310 -8.92 6.47 -8.95
N THR A 311 -9.49 7.25 -9.87
CA THR A 311 -10.92 7.16 -10.21
C THR A 311 -11.32 5.84 -10.86
N ASP A 312 -10.39 5.11 -11.46
CA ASP A 312 -10.61 3.79 -12.07
C ASP A 312 -10.32 2.62 -11.12
N GLY A 313 -9.78 2.91 -9.92
CA GLY A 313 -9.47 1.90 -8.90
C GLY A 313 -8.18 1.11 -9.12
N TYR A 314 -7.37 1.47 -10.12
CA TYR A 314 -6.07 0.84 -10.39
C TYR A 314 -4.91 1.57 -9.70
N PRO A 315 -3.75 0.91 -9.50
CA PRO A 315 -2.58 1.58 -8.95
C PRO A 315 -2.02 2.63 -9.89
N LEU A 316 -1.51 3.71 -9.30
CA LEU A 316 -0.77 4.78 -9.95
C LEU A 316 0.71 4.70 -9.55
N PHE A 317 1.58 4.74 -10.55
CA PHE A 317 3.00 5.11 -10.43
C PHE A 317 3.24 6.26 -11.41
N ASP A 318 3.57 7.45 -10.89
CA ASP A 318 3.74 8.66 -11.70
C ASP A 318 4.60 9.70 -10.96
N VAL A 319 4.92 10.79 -11.64
CA VAL A 319 5.57 11.98 -11.11
C VAL A 319 4.52 13.02 -10.74
N ILE A 320 4.57 13.50 -9.49
CA ILE A 320 3.59 14.43 -8.91
C ILE A 320 4.25 15.69 -8.34
N GLY A 321 3.43 16.72 -8.13
CA GLY A 321 3.84 17.99 -7.54
C GLY A 321 4.78 18.83 -8.42
N ASP A 322 5.07 20.05 -7.97
CA ASP A 322 6.01 20.96 -8.66
C ASP A 322 7.48 20.54 -8.48
N ARG A 323 7.74 19.56 -7.60
CA ARG A 323 9.06 19.05 -7.27
C ARG A 323 9.49 17.83 -8.08
N ASN A 324 8.68 17.36 -9.02
CA ASN A 324 8.95 16.18 -9.82
C ASN A 324 9.28 14.93 -8.98
N VAL A 325 8.51 14.69 -7.92
CA VAL A 325 8.68 13.50 -7.06
C VAL A 325 7.87 12.34 -7.60
N MET A 326 8.41 11.12 -7.52
CA MET A 326 7.64 9.93 -7.89
C MET A 326 6.66 9.59 -6.77
N CYS A 327 5.49 9.05 -7.09
CA CYS A 327 4.59 8.45 -6.12
C CYS A 327 4.10 7.09 -6.58
N PHE A 328 3.80 6.22 -5.61
CA PHE A 328 3.05 4.99 -5.84
C PHE A 328 1.87 4.91 -4.87
N CYS A 329 0.65 4.78 -5.37
CA CYS A 329 -0.56 4.67 -4.57
C CYS A 329 -1.69 3.94 -5.33
N GLY A 330 -2.84 3.72 -4.67
CA GLY A 330 -4.04 3.15 -5.31
C GLY A 330 -4.03 1.63 -5.48
N ALA A 331 -2.97 0.93 -5.11
CA ALA A 331 -2.92 -0.54 -5.12
C ALA A 331 -3.71 -1.20 -3.97
N GLN A 332 -4.08 -0.45 -2.93
CA GLN A 332 -4.93 -0.85 -1.82
C GLN A 332 -4.53 -2.21 -1.19
N HIS A 333 -5.26 -3.28 -1.52
CA HIS A 333 -5.10 -4.62 -0.96
C HIS A 333 -4.02 -5.46 -1.64
N PHE A 334 -3.41 -4.96 -2.71
CA PHE A 334 -2.42 -5.67 -3.51
C PHE A 334 -1.05 -4.97 -3.48
N GLU A 335 -0.87 -3.93 -2.63
CA GLU A 335 0.35 -3.14 -2.57
C GLU A 335 1.60 -4.00 -2.42
N VAL A 336 1.62 -4.90 -1.42
CA VAL A 336 2.76 -5.79 -1.19
C VAL A 336 3.04 -6.66 -2.41
N ALA A 337 2.01 -7.26 -2.99
CA ALA A 337 2.16 -8.14 -4.14
C ALA A 337 2.73 -7.41 -5.36
N LEU A 338 2.46 -6.11 -5.52
CA LEU A 338 2.95 -5.33 -6.67
C LEU A 338 4.35 -4.74 -6.48
N MET A 339 4.95 -4.82 -5.28
CA MET A 339 6.28 -4.25 -5.02
C MET A 339 7.40 -4.79 -5.91
N PRO A 340 7.45 -6.08 -6.30
CA PRO A 340 8.47 -6.58 -7.22
C PRO A 340 8.44 -5.90 -8.59
N LEU A 341 7.24 -5.67 -9.13
CA LEU A 341 7.05 -4.99 -10.42
C LEU A 341 7.48 -3.52 -10.35
N LEU A 342 7.18 -2.86 -9.22
CA LEU A 342 7.66 -1.50 -8.96
C LEU A 342 9.19 -1.47 -8.81
N ALA A 343 9.77 -2.47 -8.14
CA ALA A 343 11.22 -2.58 -7.96
C ALA A 343 11.95 -2.75 -9.30
N GLU A 344 11.44 -3.61 -10.18
CA GLU A 344 11.96 -3.80 -11.54
C GLU A 344 11.90 -2.49 -12.34
N SER A 345 10.76 -1.78 -12.26
CA SER A 345 10.54 -0.51 -12.96
C SER A 345 11.50 0.60 -12.50
N LEU A 346 11.90 0.60 -11.22
CA LEU A 346 12.82 1.57 -10.63
C LEU A 346 14.30 1.22 -10.85
N SER A 347 14.61 -0.08 -10.99
CA SER A 347 15.98 -0.62 -11.12
C SER A 347 16.48 -0.63 -12.57
N ASN A 348 15.58 -0.84 -13.54
CA ASN A 348 15.91 -0.77 -14.97
C ASN A 348 15.79 0.68 -15.48
N GLU A 349 16.54 1.05 -16.53
CA GLU A 349 16.13 2.14 -17.42
C GLU A 349 14.82 1.71 -18.09
N MET A 350 13.69 1.90 -17.41
CA MET A 350 12.31 1.57 -17.82
C MET A 350 12.20 0.57 -18.98
N ASN A 351 12.07 -0.72 -18.69
CA ASN A 351 11.51 -1.62 -19.70
C ASN A 351 10.00 -1.42 -19.74
N THR A 352 9.53 -0.44 -20.53
CA THR A 352 8.11 -0.07 -20.63
C THR A 352 7.23 -1.15 -21.28
N ASP A 353 7.80 -2.31 -21.60
CA ASP A 353 7.16 -3.40 -22.31
C ASP A 353 6.49 -4.44 -21.41
N SER A 354 6.37 -4.28 -20.09
CA SER A 354 5.49 -5.19 -19.33
C SER A 354 4.05 -5.08 -19.87
N PRO A 355 3.35 -6.21 -20.11
CA PRO A 355 1.95 -6.21 -20.52
C PRO A 355 1.06 -5.39 -19.59
N LEU A 356 1.28 -5.48 -18.26
CA LEU A 356 0.59 -4.65 -17.28
C LEU A 356 0.84 -3.16 -17.56
N TRP A 357 2.10 -2.74 -17.73
CA TRP A 357 2.51 -1.35 -18.06
C TRP A 357 2.09 -0.88 -19.46
N ARG A 358 1.78 -1.80 -20.39
CA ARG A 358 1.30 -1.51 -21.75
C ARG A 358 -0.23 -1.38 -21.81
N SER A 359 -0.97 -2.37 -21.31
CA SER A 359 -2.44 -2.33 -21.17
C SER A 359 -2.88 -1.08 -20.42
N ALA A 360 -2.08 -0.75 -19.42
CA ALA A 360 -2.12 0.47 -18.65
C ALA A 360 -2.20 1.78 -19.46
N ARG A 361 -1.21 1.94 -20.35
CA ARG A 361 -1.05 3.11 -21.21
C ARG A 361 -2.07 3.15 -22.35
N VAL A 362 -2.54 2.00 -22.81
CA VAL A 362 -3.53 1.88 -23.90
C VAL A 362 -4.93 2.33 -23.43
N GLN A 363 -5.35 1.92 -22.23
CA GLN A 363 -6.64 2.34 -21.66
C GLN A 363 -6.69 3.86 -21.41
N ASN A 364 -5.55 4.45 -21.03
CA ASN A 364 -5.34 5.89 -20.86
C ASN A 364 -5.61 6.71 -22.15
N ARG A 365 -5.55 6.09 -23.33
CA ARG A 365 -5.78 6.75 -24.63
C ARG A 365 -7.23 6.66 -25.13
N GLN A 366 -8.06 5.79 -24.57
CA GLN A 366 -9.34 5.41 -25.21
C GLN A 366 -10.60 6.04 -24.58
N ALA A 367 -10.68 6.30 -23.28
CA ALA A 367 -11.74 7.12 -22.67
C ALA A 367 -11.55 7.26 -21.14
N GLY A 368 -11.66 8.48 -20.60
CA GLY A 368 -11.85 8.72 -19.16
C GLY A 368 -10.56 9.03 -18.38
N ALA A 369 -10.70 9.78 -17.30
CA ALA A 369 -9.62 10.33 -16.50
C ALA A 369 -8.81 9.25 -15.76
N GLY A 370 -7.75 8.74 -16.40
CA GLY A 370 -6.62 8.03 -15.78
C GLY A 370 -6.90 6.67 -15.17
N THR A 371 -5.90 5.91 -14.73
CA THR A 371 -4.46 5.96 -15.02
C THR A 371 -3.95 4.61 -14.60
N LEU A 372 -3.66 3.76 -15.57
CA LEU A 372 -2.58 2.83 -15.36
C LEU A 372 -1.32 3.50 -15.99
N LEU A 373 -0.53 4.07 -15.09
CA LEU A 373 0.93 4.23 -15.17
C LEU A 373 1.45 5.20 -16.25
N GLN A 374 1.44 6.50 -15.94
CA GLN A 374 2.19 7.53 -16.68
C GLN A 374 3.65 7.50 -16.22
N MET A 375 4.59 7.27 -17.14
CA MET A 375 5.89 7.91 -17.03
C MET A 375 5.99 8.85 -18.21
N ALA A 376 5.77 10.14 -17.95
CA ALA A 376 6.31 11.15 -18.83
C ALA A 376 7.83 11.08 -18.66
N VAL A 377 8.54 10.60 -19.68
CA VAL A 377 9.98 10.85 -19.78
C VAL A 377 10.12 12.36 -19.77
N ALA A 378 10.73 12.92 -18.73
CA ALA A 378 11.15 14.31 -18.74
C ALA A 378 12.16 14.44 -19.89
N SER A 379 11.75 15.13 -20.96
CA SER A 379 12.62 15.54 -22.05
C SER A 379 13.56 16.65 -21.61
#